data_AF-A0A838ZSI4-F1
#
_entry.id   AF-A0A838ZSI4-F1
#
_cell.length_a   1.000
_cell.length_b   1.000
_cell.length_c   1.000
_cell.angle_alpha   90.00
_cell.angle_beta   90.00
_cell.angle_gamma   90.00
#
_symmetry.space_group_name_H-M   'P 1'
#
loop_
_entity.id
_entity.type
_entity.pdbx_description
1 polymer ?
#
loop_
_entity_poly.entity_id
_entity_poly.type
_entity_poly.pdbx_seq_one_letter_code
_entity_poly.pdbx_strand_id
1 'polypeptide(L)'
;MIKLLNDRFYYIDFDAESTETFQLFGKTFEPGKNKIHEFAEEILKGKSAYPAWVIINPDLEIIFEYEGLIKTQDLKAILEKLIN
;
A
#
# COMPACT_ATOMS: atom_id res chain seq x y z
N MET A 1 -17.01 0.98 7.41
CA MET A 1 -15.77 0.67 6.66
C MET A 1 -15.83 1.27 5.27
N ILE A 2 -16.71 0.78 4.38
CA ILE A 2 -16.80 1.25 2.98
C ILE A 2 -16.93 2.77 2.86
N LYS A 3 -17.83 3.40 3.63
CA LYS A 3 -17.98 4.87 3.64
C LYS A 3 -16.72 5.61 4.11
N LEU A 4 -16.02 5.10 5.12
CA LEU A 4 -14.78 5.69 5.63
C LEU A 4 -13.70 5.69 4.57
N LEU A 5 -13.55 4.55 3.88
CA LEU A 5 -12.61 4.41 2.76
C LEU A 5 -12.99 5.37 1.64
N ASN A 6 -14.23 5.30 1.13
CA ASN A 6 -14.66 6.11 -0.01
C ASN A 6 -14.55 7.63 0.23
N ASP A 7 -14.82 8.09 1.45
CA ASP A 7 -14.88 9.53 1.73
C ASP A 7 -13.51 10.10 2.15
N ARG A 8 -12.62 9.29 2.73
CA ARG A 8 -11.40 9.77 3.42
C ARG A 8 -10.10 9.15 2.95
N PHE A 9 -10.14 8.02 2.23
CA PHE A 9 -8.95 7.32 1.77
C PHE A 9 -9.03 6.98 0.28
N TYR A 10 -7.90 7.01 -0.41
CA TYR A 10 -7.80 6.45 -1.75
C TYR A 10 -7.29 5.02 -1.65
N TYR A 11 -8.18 4.04 -1.82
CA TYR A 11 -7.83 2.63 -1.73
C TYR A 11 -7.26 2.13 -3.06
N ILE A 12 -6.11 1.46 -2.99
CA ILE A 12 -5.45 0.81 -4.12
C ILE A 12 -5.19 -0.65 -3.70
N ASP A 13 -5.62 -1.60 -4.53
CA ASP A 13 -5.15 -2.98 -4.46
C ASP A 13 -4.04 -3.15 -5.50
N PHE A 14 -2.86 -3.56 -5.06
CA PHE A 14 -1.68 -3.65 -5.91
C PHE A 14 -1.15 -5.08 -5.90
N ASP A 15 -1.11 -5.70 -7.07
CA ASP A 15 -0.47 -7.01 -7.27
C ASP A 15 1.05 -6.84 -7.26
N ALA A 16 1.69 -7.36 -6.21
CA ALA A 16 3.12 -7.28 -6.04
C ALA A 16 3.91 -8.08 -7.10
N GLU A 17 3.28 -8.99 -7.84
CA GLU A 17 3.88 -9.71 -8.97
C GLU A 17 3.41 -9.19 -10.34
N SER A 18 2.78 -8.00 -10.36
CA SER A 18 2.32 -7.37 -11.60
C SER A 18 3.44 -7.25 -12.63
N THR A 19 3.07 -7.40 -13.91
CA THR A 19 3.96 -7.17 -15.06
C THR A 19 3.70 -5.84 -15.75
N GLU A 20 2.81 -5.02 -15.19
CA GLU A 20 2.51 -3.70 -15.71
C GLU A 20 3.69 -2.74 -15.51
N THR A 21 3.75 -1.71 -16.34
CA THR A 21 4.70 -0.61 -16.19
C THR A 21 3.91 0.67 -16.07
N PHE A 22 4.25 1.48 -15.07
CA PHE A 22 3.57 2.75 -14.85
C PHE A 22 4.53 3.84 -14.39
N GLN A 23 4.09 5.09 -14.53
CA GLN A 23 4.83 6.26 -14.05
C GLN A 23 4.15 6.86 -12.83
N LEU A 24 4.94 7.15 -11.81
CA LEU A 24 4.49 7.81 -10.60
C LEU A 24 5.60 8.77 -10.11
N PHE A 25 5.23 10.03 -9.85
CA PHE A 25 6.17 11.09 -9.42
C PHE A 25 7.42 11.26 -10.31
N GLY A 26 7.28 11.07 -11.62
CA GLY A 26 8.40 11.20 -12.57
C GLY A 26 9.37 10.01 -12.57
N LYS A 27 9.07 8.95 -11.82
CA LYS A 27 9.76 7.67 -11.86
C LYS A 27 8.91 6.65 -12.62
N THR A 28 9.55 5.88 -13.49
CA THR A 28 8.96 4.68 -14.09
C THR A 28 9.18 3.51 -13.14
N PHE A 29 8.12 2.76 -12.88
CA PHE A 29 8.17 1.50 -12.14
C PHE A 29 7.90 0.35 -13.11
N GLU A 30 8.78 -0.63 -13.08
CA GLU A 30 8.76 -1.77 -13.98
C GLU A 30 8.65 -3.11 -13.20
N PRO A 31 8.37 -4.22 -13.90
CA PRO A 31 8.43 -5.55 -13.30
C PRO A 31 9.86 -5.87 -12.84
N GLY A 32 10.04 -6.24 -11.57
CA GLY A 32 11.36 -6.56 -11.05
C GLY A 32 11.84 -7.96 -11.46
N LYS A 33 13.17 -8.16 -11.39
CA LYS A 33 13.82 -9.41 -11.82
C LYS A 33 13.46 -10.63 -10.96
N ASN A 34 13.04 -10.40 -9.72
CA ASN A 34 12.75 -11.44 -8.74
C ASN A 34 11.25 -11.79 -8.67
N LYS A 35 10.49 -11.50 -9.72
CA LYS A 35 9.02 -11.59 -9.78
C LYS A 35 8.27 -10.59 -8.89
N ILE A 36 8.97 -9.84 -8.06
CA ILE A 36 8.39 -8.74 -7.28
C ILE A 36 8.51 -7.47 -8.11
N HIS A 37 7.41 -6.75 -8.30
CA HIS A 37 7.37 -5.48 -8.99
C HIS A 37 8.16 -4.40 -8.22
N GLU A 38 8.89 -3.54 -8.91
CA GLU A 38 9.79 -2.55 -8.29
C GLU A 38 9.07 -1.64 -7.29
N PHE A 39 7.83 -1.25 -7.61
CA PHE A 39 6.98 -0.46 -6.71
C PHE A 39 6.73 -1.18 -5.38
N ALA A 40 6.40 -2.47 -5.41
CA ALA A 40 6.18 -3.24 -4.19
C ALA A 40 7.47 -3.40 -3.38
N GLU A 41 8.61 -3.63 -4.04
CA GLU A 41 9.91 -3.74 -3.38
C GLU A 41 10.29 -2.44 -2.65
N GLU A 42 10.03 -1.28 -3.25
CA GLU A 42 10.30 0.02 -2.65
C GLU A 42 9.33 0.36 -1.50
N ILE A 43 8.02 0.19 -1.73
CA ILE A 43 6.96 0.46 -0.75
C ILE A 43 7.13 -0.40 0.50
N LEU A 44 7.51 -1.67 0.33
CA LEU A 44 7.69 -2.63 1.41
C LEU A 44 9.13 -2.65 1.94
N LYS A 45 10.02 -1.76 1.48
CA LYS A 45 11.42 -1.67 1.93
C LYS A 45 12.14 -3.03 1.91
N GLY A 46 11.91 -3.81 0.85
CA GLY A 46 12.49 -5.15 0.66
C GLY A 46 11.82 -6.28 1.45
N LYS A 47 10.72 -6.03 2.17
CA LYS A 47 9.92 -7.10 2.79
C LYS A 47 9.14 -7.85 1.70
N SER A 48 8.99 -9.16 1.87
CA SER A 48 8.35 -10.05 0.87
C SER A 48 7.21 -10.89 1.46
N ALA A 49 6.60 -10.43 2.55
CA ALA A 49 5.47 -11.10 3.17
C ALA A 49 4.15 -10.49 2.68
N TYR A 50 3.30 -11.32 2.08
CA TYR A 50 2.00 -10.93 1.56
C TYR A 50 0.86 -11.68 2.25
N PRO A 51 -0.33 -11.07 2.40
CA PRO A 51 -0.66 -9.69 2.03
C PRO A 51 0.05 -8.67 2.94
N ALA A 52 0.20 -7.44 2.48
CA ALA A 52 0.74 -6.34 3.26
C ALA A 52 -0.15 -5.11 3.13
N TRP A 53 -0.18 -4.29 4.18
CA TRP A 53 -0.92 -3.04 4.23
C TRP A 53 0.07 -1.89 4.39
N VAL A 54 -0.05 -0.90 3.50
CA VAL A 54 0.72 0.33 3.59
C VAL A 54 -0.24 1.52 3.53
N ILE A 55 -0.02 2.50 4.39
CA ILE A 55 -0.76 3.76 4.36
C ILE A 55 0.23 4.89 4.13
N ILE A 56 -0.07 5.70 3.12
CA ILE A 56 0.73 6.83 2.68
C ILE A 56 -0.07 8.10 2.95
N ASN A 57 0.57 9.12 3.54
CA ASN A 57 -0.06 10.43 3.76
C ASN A 57 0.00 11.30 2.48
N PRO A 58 -0.67 12.47 2.44
CA PRO A 58 -0.61 13.37 1.27
C PRO A 58 0.78 13.88 0.91
N ASP A 59 1.72 13.89 1.87
CA ASP A 59 3.13 14.27 1.68
C ASP A 59 4.01 13.11 1.18
N LEU A 60 3.39 11.97 0.82
CA LEU A 60 4.03 10.75 0.30
C LEU A 60 4.91 10.01 1.31
N GLU A 61 4.64 10.22 2.60
CA GLU A 61 5.32 9.50 3.67
C GLU A 61 4.55 8.23 4.02
N ILE A 62 5.27 7.12 4.14
CA ILE A 62 4.72 5.88 4.67
C ILE A 62 4.54 6.05 6.18
N ILE A 63 3.29 6.18 6.61
CA ILE A 63 2.90 6.40 8.02
C ILE A 63 2.46 5.12 8.73
N PHE A 64 2.24 4.04 7.98
CA PHE A 64 1.88 2.74 8.52
C PHE A 64 2.30 1.61 7.56
N GLU A 65 2.87 0.54 8.12
CA GLU A 65 3.17 -0.72 7.44
C GLU A 65 2.74 -1.89 8.32
N TYR A 66 2.09 -2.89 7.75
CA TYR A 66 1.75 -4.12 8.46
C TYR A 66 1.77 -5.31 7.51
N GLU A 67 2.47 -6.37 7.92
CA GLU A 67 2.51 -7.64 7.19
C GLU A 67 1.44 -8.59 7.71
N GLY A 68 0.72 -9.21 6.79
CA GLY A 68 -0.33 -10.18 7.06
C GLY A 68 -1.73 -9.59 7.04
N LEU A 69 -2.70 -10.44 7.41
CA LEU A 69 -4.11 -10.06 7.43
C LEU A 69 -4.43 -9.23 8.66
N ILE A 70 -5.17 -8.14 8.46
CA ILE A 70 -5.74 -7.32 9.53
C ILE A 70 -7.23 -7.64 9.62
N LYS A 71 -7.74 -7.87 10.83
CA LYS A 71 -9.19 -8.03 11.03
C LYS A 71 -9.89 -6.71 10.74
N THR A 72 -11.08 -6.76 10.17
CA THR A 72 -11.85 -5.57 9.79
C THR A 72 -12.02 -4.56 10.92
N GLN A 73 -12.21 -5.01 12.16
CA GLN A 73 -12.36 -4.11 13.32
C GLN A 73 -11.06 -3.38 13.66
N ASP A 74 -9.92 -4.09 13.59
CA ASP A 74 -8.60 -3.52 13.86
C ASP A 74 -8.20 -2.53 12.78
N LEU A 75 -8.40 -2.87 11.51
CA LEU A 75 -8.18 -1.96 10.38
C LEU A 75 -9.02 -0.69 10.53
N LYS A 76 -10.28 -0.83 10.96
CA LYS A 76 -11.17 0.31 11.15
C LYS A 76 -10.61 1.25 12.22
N ALA A 77 -10.18 0.70 13.35
CA ALA A 77 -9.61 1.47 14.45
C ALA A 77 -8.30 2.16 14.06
N ILE A 78 -7.46 1.52 13.23
CA ILE A 78 -6.24 2.13 12.67
C ILE A 78 -6.62 3.34 11.80
N LEU A 79 -7.51 3.16 10.83
CA LEU A 79 -7.92 4.22 9.91
C LEU A 79 -8.58 5.41 10.64
N GLU A 80 -9.42 5.14 11.64
CA GLU A 80 -10.07 6.20 12.43
C GLU A 80 -9.05 7.05 13.21
N LYS A 81 -7.95 6.45 13.68
CA LYS A 81 -6.87 7.19 14.36
C LYS A 81 -6.09 8.12 13.44
N LEU A 82 -6.08 7.86 12.13
CA LEU A 82 -5.36 8.68 11.15
C LEU A 82 -6.15 9.91 10.68
N ILE A 83 -7.45 9.94 10.98
CA ILE A 83 -8.37 11.01 10.57
C ILE A 83 -8.60 12.04 11.69
N ASN A 84 -8.34 11.65 12.93
CA ASN A 84 -8.60 12.46 14.12
C ASN A 84 -7.40 13.34 14.49
#